data_AF-A0A2I4AJB5-F1
#
_entry.id   AF-A0A2I4AJB5-F1
#
_cell.length_a   1.000
_cell.length_b   1.000
_cell.length_c   1.000
_cell.angle_alpha   90.00
_cell.angle_beta   90.00
_cell.angle_gamma   90.00
#
_symmetry.space_group_name_H-M   'P 1'
#
loop_
_entity.id
_entity.type
_entity.pdbx_description
1 polymer ?
#
loop_
_entity_poly.entity_id
_entity_poly.type
_entity_poly.pdbx_seq_one_letter_code
_entity_poly.pdbx_strand_id
1 'polypeptide(L)'
;MNSKGGVAALTRRNYRLASDTDKPRSTGIVNEKLLSDYLHQVFPSATQAPAVTSLRKSLGFQDLSSHLENLLSEGESPEDSTGPSVEGRLGPQPVVLDHTSGFEGLLFVDDDLLGVIGHSNFSSIRATTCVYKGKWAYEVLISSQGLMQIGWCTLSCRFNQEEGVGDTPDSYAYDGNRVRKWNVTTTNYGKSWAAGDVVSCLLDLDEGTITFCL
;
A
#
# COMPACT_ATOMS: atom_id res chain seq x y z
N MET A 1 -42.33 19.88 -49.96
CA MET A 1 -41.60 20.61 -48.91
C MET A 1 -41.20 19.61 -47.83
N ASN A 2 -39.91 19.29 -47.84
CA ASN A 2 -39.01 18.59 -46.91
C ASN A 2 -39.54 17.63 -45.82
N SER A 3 -39.16 16.36 -46.01
CA SER A 3 -38.80 15.37 -44.98
C SER A 3 -37.31 15.51 -44.58
N LYS A 4 -37.00 15.57 -43.29
CA LYS A 4 -35.69 15.21 -42.67
C LYS A 4 -36.00 14.74 -41.24
N GLY A 5 -35.61 13.57 -40.73
CA GLY A 5 -34.37 12.83 -40.96
C GLY A 5 -33.31 13.31 -39.95
N GLY A 6 -33.44 12.91 -38.68
CA GLY A 6 -32.54 13.31 -37.59
C GLY A 6 -31.88 12.10 -36.94
N VAL A 7 -30.68 11.76 -37.41
CA VAL A 7 -29.76 10.81 -36.78
C VAL A 7 -29.05 11.55 -35.65
N ALA A 8 -29.26 11.16 -34.39
CA ALA A 8 -28.50 11.67 -33.26
C ALA A 8 -27.10 11.03 -33.26
N ALA A 9 -26.11 11.81 -33.66
CA ALA A 9 -24.70 11.43 -33.63
C ALA A 9 -24.18 11.39 -32.18
N LEU A 10 -23.45 10.32 -31.85
CA LEU A 10 -22.72 10.14 -30.59
C LEU A 10 -21.61 11.19 -30.49
N THR A 11 -21.68 12.04 -29.47
CA THR A 11 -20.67 13.06 -29.19
C THR A 11 -19.43 12.40 -28.58
N ARG A 12 -18.36 12.30 -29.38
CA ARG A 12 -17.02 11.89 -28.93
C ARG A 12 -16.49 12.92 -27.93
N ARG A 13 -16.45 12.59 -26.63
CA ARG A 13 -15.78 13.44 -25.63
C ARG A 13 -14.27 13.35 -25.84
N ASN A 14 -13.66 14.44 -26.29
CA ASN A 14 -12.22 14.60 -26.31
C ASN A 14 -11.75 14.89 -24.88
N TYR A 15 -11.00 13.96 -24.28
CA TYR A 15 -10.25 14.21 -23.05
C TYR A 15 -9.05 15.09 -23.40
N ARG A 16 -9.05 16.33 -22.91
CA ARG A 16 -7.85 17.18 -22.92
C ARG A 16 -7.05 16.86 -21.67
N LEU A 17 -5.81 16.40 -21.84
CA LEU A 17 -4.78 16.43 -20.81
C LEU A 17 -4.64 17.88 -20.33
N ALA A 18 -4.95 18.13 -19.06
CA ALA A 18 -4.75 19.45 -18.46
C ALA A 18 -3.24 19.75 -18.47
N SER A 19 -2.86 20.86 -19.08
CA SER A 19 -1.49 21.36 -19.07
C SER A 19 -1.13 21.84 -17.67
N ASP A 20 -0.01 21.33 -17.14
CA ASP A 20 0.66 21.76 -15.92
C ASP A 20 0.97 23.27 -15.92
N THR A 21 0.07 24.10 -15.39
CA THR A 21 0.38 25.47 -14.96
C THR A 21 -0.52 25.93 -13.81
N ASP A 22 -0.89 25.05 -12.88
CA ASP A 22 -1.44 25.48 -11.60
C ASP A 22 -0.40 25.28 -10.50
N LYS A 23 0.12 26.40 -9.98
CA LYS A 23 0.98 26.41 -8.79
C LYS A 23 0.24 25.66 -7.67
N PRO A 24 0.91 24.77 -6.92
CA PRO A 24 0.25 24.03 -5.85
C PRO A 24 -0.26 25.05 -4.81
N ARG A 25 -1.58 25.20 -4.72
CA ARG A 25 -2.20 25.83 -3.56
C ARG A 25 -1.91 24.92 -2.39
N SER A 26 -1.08 25.38 -1.46
CA SER A 26 -0.81 24.71 -0.18
C SER A 26 -2.12 24.53 0.57
N THR A 27 -2.72 23.36 0.40
CA THR A 27 -3.96 22.98 1.05
C THR A 27 -3.61 22.17 2.28
N GLY A 28 -3.59 22.88 3.42
CA GLY A 28 -3.48 22.28 4.74
C GLY A 28 -2.04 21.88 5.08
N ILE A 29 -1.46 22.61 6.04
CA ILE A 29 -0.25 22.22 6.74
C ILE A 29 -0.53 20.82 7.29
N VAL A 30 0.06 19.80 6.67
CA VAL A 30 0.42 18.59 7.39
C VAL A 30 1.08 19.10 8.65
N ASN A 31 0.67 18.66 9.84
CA ASN A 31 1.60 18.76 10.93
C ASN A 31 2.76 17.84 10.54
N GLU A 32 3.73 18.37 9.77
CA GLU A 32 4.88 17.64 9.24
C GLU A 32 5.53 16.89 10.39
N LYS A 33 5.49 17.48 11.58
CA LYS A 33 5.85 16.87 12.84
C LYS A 33 5.12 15.56 13.12
N LEU A 34 3.79 15.45 13.03
CA LEU A 34 3.07 14.19 13.30
C LEU A 34 3.39 13.08 12.27
N LEU A 35 3.55 13.45 10.99
CA LEU A 35 3.91 12.48 9.94
C LEU A 35 5.37 12.02 10.08
N SER A 36 6.27 12.97 10.35
CA SER A 36 7.65 12.74 10.71
C SER A 36 7.75 11.90 11.98
N ASP A 37 6.94 12.17 13.00
CA ASP A 37 6.88 11.41 14.26
C ASP A 37 6.43 9.97 13.99
N TYR A 38 5.39 9.74 13.19
CA TYR A 38 4.96 8.40 12.76
C TYR A 38 6.10 7.65 12.07
N LEU A 39 6.71 8.25 11.04
CA LEU A 39 7.74 7.57 10.26
C LEU A 39 9.06 7.41 11.03
N HIS A 40 9.42 8.33 11.92
CA HIS A 40 10.55 8.18 12.84
C HIS A 40 10.29 7.18 13.95
N GLN A 41 9.04 7.03 14.40
CA GLN A 41 8.65 5.99 15.36
C GLN A 41 8.74 4.61 14.72
N VAL A 42 8.25 4.47 13.49
CA VAL A 42 8.22 3.20 12.77
C VAL A 42 9.59 2.82 12.21
N PHE A 43 10.32 3.80 11.66
CA PHE A 43 11.65 3.66 11.09
C PHE A 43 12.63 4.65 11.77
N PRO A 44 13.19 4.28 12.93
CA PRO A 44 14.18 5.12 13.60
C PRO A 44 15.35 5.42 12.65
N SER A 45 15.72 6.69 12.48
CA SER A 45 16.90 7.07 11.70
C SER A 45 18.12 6.32 12.24
N ALA A 46 18.93 5.77 11.33
CA ALA A 46 20.11 4.98 11.65
C ALA A 46 21.24 5.84 12.26
N THR A 47 21.06 6.33 13.50
CA THR A 47 22.13 6.89 14.34
C THR A 47 22.57 5.93 15.44
N GLN A 48 21.94 4.76 15.58
CA GLN A 48 22.52 3.64 16.30
C GLN A 48 23.06 2.62 15.30
N ALA A 49 24.34 2.28 15.48
CA ALA A 49 25.05 1.25 14.73
C ALA A 49 24.21 -0.03 14.64
N PRO A 50 24.27 -0.79 13.53
CA PRO A 50 23.51 -2.02 13.41
C PRO A 50 23.92 -2.97 14.54
N ALA A 51 22.92 -3.48 15.27
CA ALA A 51 23.09 -4.72 16.00
C ALA A 51 23.56 -5.77 15.00
N VAL A 52 24.75 -6.31 15.28
CA VAL A 52 25.45 -7.30 14.46
C VAL A 52 24.48 -8.41 14.05
N THR A 53 24.18 -8.50 12.76
CA THR A 53 23.52 -9.66 12.18
C THR A 53 24.38 -10.89 12.48
N SER A 54 23.77 -11.90 13.09
CA SER A 54 24.45 -13.12 13.53
C SER A 54 25.33 -13.68 12.41
N LEU A 55 26.63 -13.82 12.67
CA LEU A 55 27.60 -14.52 11.82
C LEU A 55 27.00 -15.86 11.38
N ARG A 56 26.73 -16.01 10.07
CA ARG A 56 26.43 -17.33 9.49
C ARG A 56 27.64 -18.22 9.79
N LYS A 57 27.41 -19.36 10.45
CA LYS A 57 28.47 -20.34 10.74
C LYS A 57 29.11 -20.78 9.41
N SER A 58 30.45 -20.77 9.36
CA SER A 58 31.20 -21.27 8.21
C SER A 58 30.90 -22.76 8.02
N LEU A 59 30.43 -23.13 6.84
CA LEU A 59 30.13 -24.52 6.50
C LEU A 59 31.45 -25.27 6.26
N GLY A 60 31.81 -26.17 7.17
CA GLY A 60 32.97 -27.05 7.04
C GLY A 60 32.59 -28.43 6.51
N PHE A 61 33.56 -29.18 5.99
CA PHE A 61 33.35 -30.57 5.54
C PHE A 61 32.76 -31.47 6.65
N GLN A 62 33.02 -31.15 7.92
CA GLN A 62 32.54 -31.90 9.08
C GLN A 62 31.05 -31.68 9.38
N ASP A 63 30.51 -30.51 9.00
CA ASP A 63 29.11 -30.13 9.28
C ASP A 63 28.21 -30.24 8.03
N LEU A 64 28.79 -30.68 6.90
CA LEU A 64 28.12 -30.75 5.60
C LEU A 64 26.98 -31.77 5.60
N SER A 65 27.17 -32.94 6.21
CA SER A 65 26.15 -34.00 6.21
C SER A 65 24.87 -33.58 6.93
N SER A 66 24.98 -32.98 8.11
CA SER A 66 23.83 -32.50 8.88
C SER A 66 23.13 -31.33 8.18
N HIS A 67 23.90 -30.50 7.45
CA HIS A 67 23.33 -29.44 6.63
C HIS A 67 22.56 -29.98 5.42
N LEU A 68 23.10 -31.00 4.75
CA LEU A 68 22.44 -31.68 3.63
C LEU A 68 21.16 -32.40 4.09
N GLU A 69 21.17 -33.04 5.27
CA GLU A 69 19.97 -33.66 5.84
C GLU A 69 18.88 -32.63 6.17
N ASN A 70 19.25 -31.46 6.68
CA ASN A 70 18.30 -30.37 6.88
C ASN A 70 17.70 -29.89 5.55
N LEU A 71 18.52 -29.68 4.52
CA LEU A 71 18.06 -29.28 3.18
C LEU A 71 17.15 -30.34 2.52
N LEU A 72 17.43 -31.62 2.72
CA LEU A 72 16.62 -32.72 2.18
C LEU A 72 15.33 -32.95 2.97
N SER A 73 15.26 -32.46 4.22
CA SER A 73 14.06 -32.53 5.06
C SER A 73 13.02 -31.44 4.74
N GLU A 74 13.44 -30.35 4.09
CA GLU A 74 12.55 -29.34 3.52
C GLU A 74 12.03 -29.84 2.15
N GLY A 75 11.04 -30.72 2.20
CA GLY A 75 10.37 -31.22 1.00
C GLY A 75 9.75 -30.10 0.16
N GLU A 76 10.05 -30.13 -1.14
CA GLU A 76 9.39 -29.45 -2.28
C GLU A 76 8.46 -28.27 -1.94
N SER A 77 9.01 -27.06 -1.93
CA SER A 77 8.26 -25.86 -2.34
C SER A 77 8.67 -25.50 -3.78
N PRO A 78 7.72 -25.25 -4.69
CA PRO A 78 8.06 -24.92 -6.06
C PRO A 78 8.66 -23.51 -6.10
N GLU A 79 9.90 -23.47 -6.59
CA GLU A 79 10.58 -22.30 -7.12
C GLU A 79 10.78 -21.14 -6.15
N ASP A 80 11.95 -21.15 -5.53
CA ASP A 80 12.71 -19.95 -5.20
C ASP A 80 12.87 -19.12 -6.50
N SER A 81 11.87 -18.30 -6.80
CA SER A 81 11.93 -17.28 -7.84
C SER A 81 12.93 -16.24 -7.37
N THR A 82 14.23 -16.54 -7.50
CA THR A 82 15.31 -15.59 -7.26
C THR A 82 15.32 -14.56 -8.40
N GLY A 83 14.28 -13.74 -8.47
CA GLY A 83 14.41 -12.39 -8.97
C GLY A 83 15.40 -11.64 -8.08
N PRO A 84 16.09 -10.61 -8.58
CA PRO A 84 17.00 -9.82 -7.77
C PRO A 84 16.25 -9.31 -6.54
N SER A 85 16.71 -9.69 -5.35
CA SER A 85 16.16 -9.18 -4.09
C SER A 85 16.32 -7.65 -4.08
N VAL A 86 15.22 -6.93 -4.25
CA VAL A 86 15.24 -5.47 -4.19
C VAL A 86 15.47 -5.07 -2.74
N GLU A 87 16.57 -4.37 -2.47
CA GLU A 87 16.87 -3.86 -1.13
C GLU A 87 15.69 -3.05 -0.59
N GLY A 88 15.32 -3.27 0.67
CA GLY A 88 14.22 -2.53 1.29
C GLY A 88 12.84 -3.17 1.11
N ARG A 89 12.74 -4.37 0.53
CA ARG A 89 11.49 -5.12 0.35
C ARG A 89 11.55 -6.51 0.93
N LEU A 90 10.46 -6.96 1.54
CA LEU A 90 10.26 -8.31 2.07
C LEU A 90 8.93 -8.87 1.55
N GLY A 91 8.91 -10.15 1.16
CA GLY A 91 7.72 -10.83 0.64
C GLY A 91 7.83 -11.23 -0.84
N PRO A 92 6.85 -11.97 -1.36
CA PRO A 92 6.90 -12.58 -2.70
C PRO A 92 6.82 -11.55 -3.84
N GLN A 93 7.27 -11.94 -5.04
CA GLN A 93 7.15 -11.18 -6.28
C GLN A 93 6.28 -12.02 -7.24
N PRO A 94 4.97 -12.14 -6.95
CA PRO A 94 4.05 -10.99 -7.04
C PRO A 94 3.54 -10.44 -5.70
N VAL A 95 3.27 -9.13 -5.66
CA VAL A 95 2.50 -8.50 -4.58
C VAL A 95 1.02 -8.79 -4.84
N VAL A 96 0.35 -9.36 -3.84
CA VAL A 96 -1.09 -9.61 -3.87
C VAL A 96 -1.70 -9.27 -2.51
N LEU A 97 -3.03 -9.28 -2.41
CA LEU A 97 -3.75 -9.12 -1.16
C LEU A 97 -3.65 -10.41 -0.31
N ASP A 98 -3.24 -10.28 0.94
CA ASP A 98 -3.11 -11.39 1.88
C ASP A 98 -4.48 -11.73 2.51
N HIS A 99 -5.23 -12.56 1.79
CA HIS A 99 -6.52 -13.10 2.21
C HIS A 99 -6.40 -14.26 3.22
N THR A 100 -5.20 -14.59 3.69
CA THR A 100 -4.98 -15.73 4.62
C THR A 100 -4.74 -15.28 6.05
N SER A 101 -3.90 -14.27 6.24
CA SER A 101 -3.48 -13.80 7.57
C SER A 101 -3.49 -12.29 7.74
N GLY A 102 -3.56 -11.56 6.62
CA GLY A 102 -3.39 -10.11 6.57
C GLY A 102 -4.69 -9.33 6.62
N PHE A 103 -5.81 -9.95 7.00
CA PHE A 103 -7.13 -9.34 6.90
C PHE A 103 -8.00 -9.50 8.15
N GLU A 104 -9.05 -8.69 8.22
CA GLU A 104 -10.09 -8.74 9.23
C GLU A 104 -11.45 -8.37 8.63
N GLY A 105 -12.52 -8.94 9.17
CA GLY A 105 -13.89 -8.73 8.69
C GLY A 105 -14.26 -9.58 7.47
N LEU A 106 -15.44 -9.29 6.91
CA LEU A 106 -15.95 -10.00 5.72
C LEU A 106 -15.49 -9.29 4.45
N LEU A 107 -14.73 -10.01 3.61
CA LEU A 107 -14.17 -9.54 2.35
C LEU A 107 -14.51 -10.52 1.23
N PHE A 108 -14.77 -10.00 0.02
CA PHE A 108 -14.68 -10.77 -1.21
C PHE A 108 -13.43 -10.33 -1.95
N VAL A 109 -12.52 -11.26 -2.20
CA VAL A 109 -11.26 -11.04 -2.91
C VAL A 109 -11.36 -11.74 -4.26
N ASP A 110 -10.92 -11.07 -5.32
CA ASP A 110 -10.92 -11.63 -6.67
C ASP A 110 -9.97 -12.83 -6.79
N ASP A 111 -10.18 -13.69 -7.79
CA ASP A 111 -9.37 -14.91 -8.01
C ASP A 111 -7.87 -14.61 -8.23
N ASP A 112 -7.55 -13.44 -8.78
CA ASP A 112 -6.17 -12.98 -8.99
C ASP A 112 -5.55 -12.31 -7.76
N LEU A 113 -6.32 -12.17 -6.67
CA LEU A 113 -5.93 -11.55 -5.42
C LEU A 113 -5.52 -10.07 -5.53
N LEU A 114 -5.99 -9.36 -6.56
CA LEU A 114 -5.71 -7.93 -6.78
C LEU A 114 -6.92 -7.02 -6.54
N GLY A 115 -8.14 -7.57 -6.58
CA GLY A 115 -9.37 -6.85 -6.25
C GLY A 115 -9.96 -7.27 -4.91
N VAL A 116 -10.60 -6.33 -4.21
CA VAL A 116 -11.28 -6.59 -2.95
C VAL A 116 -12.53 -5.72 -2.76
N ILE A 117 -13.58 -6.33 -2.19
CA ILE A 117 -14.82 -5.66 -1.80
C ILE A 117 -15.10 -5.94 -0.32
N GLY A 118 -15.21 -4.88 0.47
CA GLY A 118 -15.61 -4.95 1.88
C GLY A 118 -17.12 -5.14 2.05
N HIS A 119 -17.51 -6.08 2.92
CA HIS A 119 -18.91 -6.38 3.25
C HIS A 119 -19.25 -6.29 4.74
N SER A 120 -18.27 -5.98 5.58
CA SER A 120 -18.50 -5.54 6.97
C SER A 120 -18.13 -4.07 7.12
N ASN A 121 -18.28 -3.49 8.31
CA ASN A 121 -18.11 -2.05 8.53
C ASN A 121 -16.77 -1.52 8.01
N PHE A 122 -15.65 -1.94 8.61
CA PHE A 122 -14.29 -1.58 8.18
C PHE A 122 -13.44 -2.81 7.94
N SER A 123 -13.92 -3.72 7.08
CA SER A 123 -13.10 -4.86 6.63
C SER A 123 -11.78 -4.34 6.06
N SER A 124 -10.65 -4.85 6.55
CA SER A 124 -9.32 -4.35 6.23
C SER A 124 -8.42 -5.49 5.77
N ILE A 125 -7.56 -5.25 4.79
CA ILE A 125 -6.64 -6.24 4.23
C ILE A 125 -5.28 -5.61 3.92
N ARG A 126 -4.21 -6.35 4.18
CA ARG A 126 -2.82 -6.00 3.81
C ARG A 126 -2.40 -6.71 2.53
N ALA A 127 -1.37 -6.15 1.89
CA ALA A 127 -0.64 -6.87 0.85
C ALA A 127 0.33 -7.90 1.48
N THR A 128 0.78 -8.88 0.68
CA THR A 128 1.76 -9.91 1.08
C THR A 128 3.19 -9.40 1.22
N THR A 129 3.43 -8.11 0.95
CA THR A 129 4.76 -7.51 0.86
C THR A 129 4.89 -6.35 1.83
N CYS A 130 6.04 -6.28 2.48
CA CYS A 130 6.46 -5.20 3.36
C CYS A 130 7.65 -4.45 2.75
N VAL A 131 7.78 -3.17 3.06
CA VAL A 131 8.91 -2.32 2.65
C VAL A 131 9.51 -1.63 3.87
N TYR A 132 10.83 -1.51 3.91
CA TYR A 132 11.56 -1.01 5.09
C TYR A 132 12.71 -0.04 4.78
N LYS A 133 13.03 0.18 3.50
CA LYS A 133 14.03 1.17 3.06
C LYS A 133 13.74 1.66 1.64
N GLY A 134 14.08 2.90 1.30
CA GLY A 134 13.94 3.45 -0.06
C GLY A 134 12.56 4.07 -0.32
N LYS A 135 12.26 4.25 -1.61
CA LYS A 135 11.05 4.94 -2.09
C LYS A 135 10.15 3.96 -2.83
N TRP A 136 8.89 3.91 -2.44
CA TRP A 136 7.92 2.92 -2.90
C TRP A 136 6.60 3.59 -3.30
N ALA A 137 5.94 2.99 -4.28
CA ALA A 137 4.60 3.37 -4.68
C ALA A 137 3.77 2.13 -5.00
N TYR A 138 2.47 2.23 -4.73
CA TYR A 138 1.46 1.36 -5.31
C TYR A 138 0.26 2.20 -5.72
N GLU A 139 -0.59 1.64 -6.58
CA GLU A 139 -1.77 2.33 -7.10
C GLU A 139 -3.02 1.50 -6.83
N VAL A 140 -4.14 2.18 -6.58
CA VAL A 140 -5.44 1.55 -6.35
C VAL A 140 -6.46 2.14 -7.30
N LEU A 141 -7.07 1.28 -8.13
CA LEU A 141 -8.22 1.64 -8.94
C LEU A 141 -9.48 1.64 -8.06
N ILE A 142 -10.11 2.80 -7.94
CA ILE A 142 -11.32 2.97 -7.13
C ILE A 142 -12.53 2.40 -7.88
N SER A 143 -13.08 1.29 -7.41
CA SER A 143 -14.24 0.66 -8.04
C SER A 143 -15.58 1.25 -7.58
N SER A 144 -15.60 1.98 -6.45
CA SER A 144 -16.80 2.64 -5.94
C SER A 144 -16.47 3.94 -5.21
N GLN A 145 -17.41 4.88 -5.15
CA GLN A 145 -17.30 6.13 -4.37
C GLN A 145 -17.59 5.92 -2.87
N GLY A 146 -17.51 4.67 -2.40
CA GLY A 146 -17.84 4.32 -1.04
C GLY A 146 -16.90 4.96 -0.01
N LEU A 147 -17.31 4.87 1.25
CA LEU A 147 -16.45 5.22 2.36
C LEU A 147 -15.38 4.13 2.54
N MET A 148 -14.12 4.47 2.32
CA MET A 148 -12.97 3.58 2.50
C MET A 148 -11.72 4.39 2.80
N GLN A 149 -10.68 3.73 3.31
CA GLN A 149 -9.36 4.29 3.60
C GLN A 149 -8.31 3.44 2.89
N ILE A 150 -7.33 4.10 2.25
CA ILE A 150 -6.24 3.44 1.52
C ILE A 150 -4.92 4.00 2.05
N GLY A 151 -3.96 3.13 2.37
CA GLY A 151 -2.63 3.62 2.73
C GLY A 151 -1.66 2.57 3.24
N TRP A 152 -0.82 2.99 4.18
CA TRP A 152 0.32 2.23 4.68
C TRP A 152 0.11 1.88 6.14
N CYS A 153 0.52 0.69 6.54
CA CYS A 153 0.52 0.29 7.94
C CYS A 153 1.71 -0.61 8.26
N THR A 154 2.10 -0.61 9.53
CA THR A 154 3.11 -1.55 10.04
C THR A 154 2.48 -2.90 10.35
N LEU A 155 3.32 -3.90 10.66
CA LEU A 155 2.82 -5.19 11.14
C LEU A 155 2.09 -5.09 12.48
N SER A 156 2.36 -4.05 13.27
CA SER A 156 1.74 -3.79 14.57
C SER A 156 0.34 -3.19 14.46
N CYS A 157 -0.04 -2.69 13.27
CA CYS A 157 -1.40 -2.23 13.02
C CYS A 157 -2.37 -3.42 13.11
N ARG A 158 -3.23 -3.38 14.13
CA ARG A 158 -4.26 -4.39 14.37
C ARG A 158 -5.55 -3.94 13.71
N PHE A 159 -6.09 -4.78 12.85
CA PHE A 159 -7.40 -4.56 12.29
C PHE A 159 -8.47 -5.15 13.21
N ASN A 160 -9.61 -4.48 13.29
CA ASN A 160 -10.85 -4.99 13.87
C ASN A 160 -12.04 -4.43 13.05
N GLN A 161 -13.27 -4.71 13.46
CA GLN A 161 -14.45 -4.26 12.71
C GLN A 161 -14.69 -2.74 12.76
N GLU A 162 -13.99 -2.02 13.65
CA GLU A 162 -14.12 -0.58 13.88
C GLU A 162 -12.87 0.20 13.48
N GLU A 163 -11.69 -0.43 13.52
CA GLU A 163 -10.39 0.21 13.25
C GLU A 163 -9.65 -0.52 12.13
N GLY A 164 -9.21 0.26 11.14
CA GLY A 164 -8.40 -0.19 10.02
C GLY A 164 -7.18 0.70 9.78
N VAL A 165 -6.78 0.79 8.51
CA VAL A 165 -5.65 1.64 8.10
C VAL A 165 -5.99 3.13 8.29
N GLY A 166 -5.14 3.85 9.01
CA GLY A 166 -5.32 5.27 9.33
C GLY A 166 -5.94 5.53 10.71
N ASP A 167 -6.52 4.51 11.36
CA ASP A 167 -7.15 4.66 12.68
C ASP A 167 -6.16 4.41 13.83
N THR A 168 -5.05 3.72 13.55
CA THR A 168 -4.03 3.39 14.55
C THR A 168 -2.77 4.27 14.42
N PRO A 169 -1.98 4.44 15.50
CA PRO A 169 -0.68 5.11 15.43
C PRO A 169 0.27 4.43 14.44
N ASP A 170 0.09 3.14 14.20
CA ASP A 170 0.87 2.28 13.31
C ASP A 170 0.42 2.32 11.85
N SER A 171 -0.33 3.36 11.44
CA SER A 171 -0.92 3.42 10.10
C SER A 171 -1.20 4.84 9.62
N TYR A 172 -1.18 5.03 8.30
CA TYR A 172 -1.49 6.30 7.64
C TYR A 172 -2.34 6.06 6.40
N ALA A 173 -3.45 6.78 6.24
CA ALA A 173 -4.38 6.55 5.14
C ALA A 173 -4.95 7.82 4.52
N TYR A 174 -5.48 7.67 3.31
CA TYR A 174 -6.29 8.64 2.60
C TYR A 174 -7.73 8.11 2.43
N ASP A 175 -8.70 8.96 2.76
CA ASP A 175 -10.13 8.78 2.58
C ASP A 175 -10.61 9.84 1.58
N GLY A 176 -10.71 9.46 0.32
CA GLY A 176 -11.14 10.37 -0.74
C GLY A 176 -12.63 10.69 -0.69
N ASN A 177 -13.46 9.87 -0.06
CA ASN A 177 -14.88 10.19 0.13
C ASN A 177 -15.04 11.37 1.11
N ARG A 178 -14.24 11.41 2.18
CA ARG A 178 -14.25 12.51 3.15
C ARG A 178 -13.21 13.60 2.86
N VAL A 179 -12.38 13.43 1.84
CA VAL A 179 -11.30 14.34 1.42
C VAL A 179 -10.35 14.62 2.58
N ARG A 180 -9.85 13.53 3.17
CA ARG A 180 -9.12 13.52 4.43
C ARG A 180 -7.98 12.55 4.43
N LYS A 181 -6.94 12.87 5.19
CA LYS A 181 -5.92 11.90 5.60
C LYS A 181 -6.07 11.55 7.08
N TRP A 182 -5.62 10.35 7.45
CA TRP A 182 -5.88 9.71 8.73
C TRP A 182 -4.58 9.13 9.33
N ASN A 183 -4.36 9.39 10.61
CA ASN A 183 -3.41 8.70 11.51
C ASN A 183 -3.88 8.97 12.94
N VAL A 184 -4.79 8.14 13.45
CA VAL A 184 -5.58 8.33 14.70
C VAL A 184 -6.52 9.54 14.66
N THR A 185 -6.00 10.68 14.21
CA THR A 185 -6.71 11.93 13.96
C THR A 185 -6.74 12.21 12.47
N THR A 186 -7.61 13.14 12.05
CA THR A 186 -7.82 13.46 10.64
C THR A 186 -7.64 14.94 10.31
N THR A 187 -7.13 15.21 9.11
CA THR A 187 -6.98 16.55 8.53
C THR A 187 -7.45 16.59 7.08
N ASN A 188 -7.92 17.76 6.61
CA ASN A 188 -8.35 17.94 5.23
C ASN A 188 -7.17 17.69 4.27
N TYR A 189 -7.38 16.88 3.23
CA TYR A 189 -6.34 16.50 2.29
C TYR A 189 -6.91 15.94 0.99
N GLY A 190 -6.26 16.24 -0.14
CA GLY A 190 -6.58 15.63 -1.43
C GLY A 190 -7.87 16.15 -2.08
N LYS A 191 -8.47 15.33 -2.95
CA LYS A 191 -9.70 15.62 -3.68
C LYS A 191 -10.80 14.60 -3.32
N SER A 192 -12.01 14.79 -3.83
CA SER A 192 -13.03 13.73 -3.78
C SER A 192 -12.78 12.72 -4.89
N TRP A 193 -12.86 11.42 -4.58
CA TRP A 193 -12.71 10.37 -5.59
C TRP A 193 -14.02 9.97 -6.27
N ALA A 194 -13.90 9.42 -7.47
CA ALA A 194 -14.94 8.80 -8.23
C ALA A 194 -14.61 7.33 -8.55
N ALA A 195 -15.63 6.53 -8.85
CA ALA A 195 -15.38 5.22 -9.45
C ALA A 195 -14.67 5.39 -10.80
N GLY A 196 -13.57 4.68 -10.99
CA GLY A 196 -12.67 4.79 -12.14
C GLY A 196 -11.42 5.66 -11.89
N ASP A 197 -11.35 6.40 -10.78
CA ASP A 197 -10.13 7.12 -10.41
C ASP A 197 -9.04 6.16 -9.92
N VAL A 198 -7.78 6.58 -10.04
CA VAL A 198 -6.62 5.84 -9.55
C VAL A 198 -5.95 6.65 -8.45
N VAL A 199 -5.77 6.05 -7.27
CA VAL A 199 -5.03 6.65 -6.17
C VAL A 199 -3.61 6.11 -6.16
N SER A 200 -2.61 6.97 -6.36
CA SER A 200 -1.20 6.61 -6.17
C SER A 200 -0.81 6.87 -4.71
N CYS A 201 -0.29 5.84 -4.03
CA CYS A 201 0.16 5.88 -2.64
C CYS A 201 1.69 5.87 -2.60
N LEU A 202 2.32 6.98 -2.23
CA LEU A 202 3.77 7.15 -2.24
C LEU A 202 4.33 7.12 -0.82
N LEU A 203 5.41 6.38 -0.63
CA LEU A 203 6.14 6.25 0.63
C LEU A 203 7.63 6.47 0.37
N ASP A 204 8.20 7.48 1.02
CA ASP A 204 9.63 7.76 1.05
C ASP A 204 10.15 7.47 2.45
N LEU A 205 10.83 6.33 2.61
CA LEU A 205 11.41 5.91 3.89
C LEU A 205 12.74 6.59 4.19
N ASP A 206 13.38 7.19 3.17
CA ASP A 206 14.65 7.88 3.33
C ASP A 206 14.42 9.29 3.90
N GLU A 207 13.37 9.97 3.42
CA GLU A 207 12.96 11.31 3.89
C GLU A 207 11.86 11.27 4.95
N GLY A 208 11.26 10.11 5.21
CA GLY A 208 10.16 9.99 6.15
C GLY A 208 8.93 10.77 5.69
N THR A 209 8.47 10.53 4.45
CA THR A 209 7.26 11.15 3.92
C THR A 209 6.27 10.15 3.32
N ILE A 210 4.97 10.45 3.44
CA ILE A 210 3.87 9.74 2.77
C ILE A 210 3.02 10.76 2.05
N THR A 211 2.67 10.47 0.80
CA THR A 211 1.82 11.31 -0.05
C THR A 211 0.81 10.45 -0.80
N PHE A 212 -0.40 10.98 -1.04
CA PHE A 212 -1.40 10.35 -1.90
C PHE A 212 -1.81 11.30 -3.02
N CYS A 213 -1.92 10.77 -4.23
CA CYS A 213 -2.31 11.52 -5.41
C CYS A 213 -3.55 10.87 -6.04
N LEU A 214 -4.50 11.72 -6.48
CA LEU A 214 -5.69 11.36 -7.24
C LEU A 214 -5.66 12.06 -8.61
#